data_AF-A0A6J3LUM4-F1
#
_entry.id   AF-A0A6J3LUM4-F1
#
_cell.length_a   1.000
_cell.length_b   1.000
_cell.length_c   1.000
_cell.angle_alpha   90.00
_cell.angle_beta   90.00
_cell.angle_gamma   90.00
#
_symmetry.space_group_name_H-M   'P 1'
#
loop_
_entity.id
_entity.type
_entity.pdbx_description
1 polymer ?
#
loop_
_entity_poly.entity_id
_entity_poly.type
_entity_poly.pdbx_seq_one_letter_code
_entity_poly.pdbx_strand_id
1 'polypeptide(L)'
;LKLGPNVGRSFHVDAGRGLDVARAFRNLDTACKRNKVRTDFLKQRFHERPGLKRKRIRYEGKIRGFKARFTKVVQMVQSMTKSGW
;
A
#
# COMPACT_ATOMS: atom_id res chain seq x y z
N LEU A 1 -25.18 -11.04 9.75
CA LEU A 1 -24.35 -9.80 9.76
C LEU A 1 -24.36 -9.18 8.37
N LYS A 2 -24.83 -7.93 8.22
CA LYS A 2 -24.77 -7.22 6.93
C LYS A 2 -23.35 -6.70 6.73
N LEU A 3 -22.58 -7.35 5.85
CA LEU A 3 -21.22 -6.92 5.53
C LEU A 3 -21.29 -5.68 4.64
N GLY A 4 -21.25 -4.51 5.27
CA GLY A 4 -21.18 -3.23 4.58
C GLY A 4 -19.75 -2.86 4.16
N PRO A 5 -19.58 -1.82 3.34
CA PRO A 5 -18.26 -1.32 2.90
C PRO A 5 -17.39 -0.76 4.05
N ASN A 6 -17.93 -0.71 5.27
CA ASN A 6 -17.29 -0.23 6.49
C ASN A 6 -16.52 -1.32 7.25
N VAL A 7 -16.78 -2.61 6.98
CA VAL A 7 -16.18 -3.73 7.75
C VAL A 7 -14.65 -3.73 7.69
N GLY A 8 -14.07 -3.33 6.56
CA GLY A 8 -12.60 -3.20 6.40
C GLY A 8 -12.01 -1.86 6.86
N ARG A 9 -12.84 -0.94 7.37
CA ARG A 9 -12.47 0.42 7.80
C ARG A 9 -12.95 0.73 9.23
N SER A 10 -13.42 -0.28 9.96
CA SER A 10 -13.82 -0.18 11.36
C SER A 10 -12.74 -0.80 12.25
N PHE A 11 -12.27 -0.04 13.24
CA PHE A 11 -11.35 -0.51 14.27
C PHE A 11 -11.98 -0.26 15.63
N HIS A 12 -12.05 -1.29 16.47
CA HIS A 12 -12.53 -1.15 17.83
C HIS A 12 -11.40 -0.68 18.73
N VAL A 13 -11.65 0.39 19.49
CA VAL A 13 -10.73 0.87 20.53
C VAL A 13 -10.95 0.04 21.78
N ASP A 14 -9.89 -0.52 22.34
CA ASP A 14 -9.93 -1.28 23.58
C ASP A 14 -8.71 -0.90 24.44
N ALA A 15 -8.97 -0.09 25.46
CA ALA A 15 -7.94 0.37 26.38
C ALA A 15 -7.35 -0.80 27.20
N GLY A 16 -8.12 -1.86 27.48
CA GLY A 16 -7.66 -3.03 28.20
C GLY A 16 -6.67 -3.89 27.41
N ARG A 17 -6.69 -3.79 26.07
CA ARG A 17 -5.73 -4.44 25.17
C ARG A 17 -4.58 -3.53 24.74
N GLY A 18 -4.44 -2.36 25.36
CA GLY A 18 -3.40 -1.38 25.01
C GLY A 18 -3.59 -0.75 23.63
N LEU A 19 -4.82 -0.76 23.10
CA LEU A 19 -5.18 -0.06 21.88
C LEU A 19 -5.88 1.25 22.23
N ASP A 20 -5.07 2.29 22.43
CA ASP A 20 -5.56 3.67 22.59
C ASP A 20 -6.17 4.20 21.27
N VAL A 21 -6.91 5.30 21.39
CA VAL A 21 -7.56 5.96 20.25
C VAL A 21 -6.53 6.38 19.19
N ALA A 22 -5.37 6.87 19.61
CA ALA A 22 -4.31 7.32 18.70
C ALA A 22 -3.70 6.16 17.88
N ARG A 23 -3.46 4.99 18.49
CA ARG A 23 -3.02 3.79 17.78
C ARG A 23 -4.12 3.22 16.90
N ALA A 24 -5.38 3.29 17.32
CA ALA A 24 -6.51 2.89 16.47
C ALA A 24 -6.58 3.73 15.19
N PHE A 25 -6.39 5.06 15.25
CA PHE A 25 -6.34 5.91 14.05
C PHE A 25 -5.15 5.59 13.15
N ARG A 26 -3.96 5.35 13.70
CA ARG A 26 -2.77 4.94 12.92
C ARG A 26 -2.99 3.59 12.21
N ASN A 27 -3.64 2.65 12.89
CA ASN A 27 -3.99 1.35 12.32
C ASN A 27 -5.01 1.49 11.20
N LEU A 28 -6.04 2.34 11.39
CA LEU A 28 -7.01 2.66 10.37
C LEU A 28 -6.37 3.29 9.12
N ASP A 29 -5.50 4.28 9.29
CA ASP A 29 -4.78 4.91 8.18
C ASP A 29 -3.89 3.91 7.43
N THR A 30 -3.16 3.05 8.17
CA THR A 30 -2.34 1.98 7.59
C THR A 30 -3.18 0.98 6.79
N ALA A 31 -4.34 0.59 7.30
CA ALA A 31 -5.27 -0.30 6.61
C ALA A 31 -5.83 0.34 5.33
N CYS A 32 -6.28 1.60 5.40
CA CYS A 32 -6.76 2.35 4.25
C CYS A 32 -5.67 2.54 3.17
N LYS A 33 -4.42 2.78 3.59
CA LYS A 33 -3.25 2.87 2.68
C LYS A 33 -2.93 1.53 2.03
N ARG A 34 -2.92 0.43 2.80
CA ARG A 34 -2.71 -0.94 2.27
C ARG A 34 -3.78 -1.31 1.24
N ASN A 35 -5.03 -0.92 1.49
CA ASN A 35 -6.17 -1.13 0.60
C ASN A 35 -6.27 -0.08 -0.53
N LYS A 36 -5.35 0.90 -0.59
CA LYS A 36 -5.28 1.94 -1.63
C LYS A 36 -6.55 2.80 -1.79
N VAL A 37 -7.38 2.90 -0.74
CA VAL A 37 -8.69 3.59 -0.76
C VAL A 37 -8.58 5.02 -1.29
N ARG A 38 -7.59 5.78 -0.80
CA ARG A 38 -7.35 7.17 -1.25
C ARG A 38 -6.95 7.24 -2.72
N THR A 39 -6.10 6.32 -3.19
CA THR A 39 -5.64 6.28 -4.58
C THR A 39 -6.79 5.96 -5.52
N ASP A 40 -7.64 5.00 -5.14
CA ASP A 40 -8.79 4.61 -5.95
C ASP A 40 -9.82 5.74 -6.01
N PHE A 41 -10.09 6.41 -4.89
CA PHE A 41 -10.94 7.60 -4.86
C PHE A 41 -10.45 8.70 -5.82
N LEU A 42 -9.14 9.01 -5.79
CA LEU A 42 -8.56 10.01 -6.70
C LEU A 42 -8.62 9.57 -8.17
N LYS A 43 -8.42 8.28 -8.46
CA LYS A 43 -8.51 7.72 -9.82
C LYS A 43 -9.95 7.69 -10.34
N GLN A 44 -10.94 7.58 -9.46
CA GLN A 44 -12.37 7.56 -9.80
C GLN A 44 -12.95 8.97 -10.00
N ARG A 45 -12.26 10.03 -9.55
CA ARG A 45 -12.73 11.42 -9.68
C ARG A 45 -13.06 11.82 -11.12
N PHE A 46 -12.33 11.29 -12.09
CA PHE A 46 -12.55 11.56 -13.51
C PHE A 46 -12.56 10.26 -14.31
N HIS A 47 -13.32 10.23 -15.40
CA HIS A 47 -13.32 9.09 -16.32
C HIS A 47 -11.97 8.96 -17.03
N GLU A 48 -11.33 7.81 -16.87
CA GLU A 48 -10.11 7.44 -17.59
C GLU A 48 -10.45 6.49 -18.74
N ARG A 49 -10.11 6.87 -19.98
CA ARG A 49 -10.33 6.02 -21.16
C ARG A 49 -9.60 4.67 -21.01
N PRO A 50 -10.19 3.53 -21.42
CA PRO A 50 -9.57 2.21 -21.26
C PRO A 50 -8.15 2.10 -21.84
N GLY A 51 -7.88 2.75 -22.98
CA GLY A 51 -6.55 2.77 -23.60
C GLY A 51 -5.49 3.49 -22.76
N LEU A 52 -5.85 4.63 -22.15
CA LEU A 52 -4.96 5.37 -21.25
C LEU A 52 -4.72 4.58 -19.96
N LYS A 53 -5.77 3.97 -19.41
CA LYS A 53 -5.67 3.08 -18.23
C LYS A 53 -4.69 1.93 -18.46
N ARG A 54 -4.75 1.26 -19.61
CA ARG A 54 -3.80 0.19 -19.98
C ARG A 54 -2.36 0.69 -20.06
N LYS A 55 -2.13 1.86 -20.69
CA LYS A 55 -0.80 2.48 -20.76
C LYS A 55 -0.25 2.82 -19.38
N ARG A 56 -1.08 3.41 -18.50
CA ARG A 56 -0.71 3.71 -17.10
C ARG A 56 -0.33 2.44 -16.35
N ILE A 57 -1.20 1.42 -16.34
CA ILE A 57 -0.95 0.17 -15.62
C ILE A 57 0.34 -0.51 -16.10
N ARG A 58 0.58 -0.53 -17.42
CA ARG A 58 1.83 -1.07 -17.99
C ARG A 58 3.06 -0.31 -17.47
N TYR A 59 3.00 1.02 -17.44
CA TYR A 59 4.10 1.85 -16.93
C TYR A 59 4.32 1.67 -15.43
N GLU A 60 3.26 1.76 -14.61
CA GLU A 60 3.30 1.51 -13.16
C GLU A 60 3.90 0.12 -12.86
N GLY A 61 3.52 -0.90 -13.63
CA GLY A 61 4.06 -2.25 -13.52
C GLY A 61 5.56 -2.33 -13.84
N LYS A 62 6.02 -1.67 -14.90
CA LYS A 62 7.45 -1.59 -15.27
C LYS A 62 8.28 -0.93 -14.17
N ILE A 63 7.84 0.23 -13.67
CA ILE A 63 8.55 0.95 -12.60
C ILE A 63 8.61 0.12 -11.32
N ARG A 64 7.50 -0.54 -10.94
CA ARG A 64 7.48 -1.44 -9.78
C ARG A 64 8.47 -2.60 -9.93
N GLY A 65 8.51 -3.22 -11.12
CA GLY A 65 9.44 -4.31 -11.42
C GLY A 65 10.90 -3.86 -11.43
N PHE A 66 11.19 -2.69 -12.00
CA PHE A 66 12.52 -2.09 -11.98
C PHE A 66 12.98 -1.82 -10.54
N LYS A 67 12.16 -1.13 -9.74
CA LYS A 67 12.48 -0.83 -8.34
C LYS A 67 12.76 -2.10 -7.54
N ALA A 68 11.94 -3.14 -7.70
CA ALA A 68 12.14 -4.41 -7.00
C ALA A 68 13.47 -5.08 -7.37
N ARG A 69 13.84 -5.10 -8.66
CA ARG A 69 15.13 -5.62 -9.11
C ARG A 69 16.30 -4.79 -8.59
N PHE A 70 16.19 -3.47 -8.68
CA PHE A 70 17.22 -2.56 -8.20
C PHE A 70 17.48 -2.74 -6.70
N THR A 71 16.42 -2.80 -5.88
CA THR A 71 16.55 -3.05 -4.43
C THR A 71 17.28 -4.38 -4.15
N LYS A 72 16.99 -5.44 -4.92
CA LYS A 72 17.70 -6.73 -4.76
C LYS A 72 19.19 -6.63 -5.09
N VAL A 73 19.56 -5.91 -6.14
CA VAL A 73 20.96 -5.68 -6.50
C VAL A 73 21.68 -4.93 -5.39
N VAL A 74 21.07 -3.87 -4.85
CA VAL A 74 21.64 -3.12 -3.71
C VAL A 74 21.83 -4.02 -2.49
N GLN A 75 20.84 -4.86 -2.16
CA GLN A 75 20.95 -5.82 -1.05
C GLN A 75 22.06 -6.85 -1.27
N MET A 76 22.22 -7.34 -2.50
CA MET A 76 23.30 -8.25 -2.88
C MET A 76 24.66 -7.59 -2.67
N VAL A 77 24.85 -6.37 -3.17
CA VAL A 77 26.09 -5.61 -2.98
C VAL A 77 26.38 -5.41 -1.49
N GLN A 78 25.40 -4.98 -0.70
CA GLN A 78 25.54 -4.82 0.75
C GLN A 78 25.94 -6.13 1.44
N SER A 79 25.41 -7.28 0.99
CA SER A 79 25.78 -8.58 1.53
C SER A 79 27.20 -9.01 1.17
N MET A 80 27.65 -8.70 -0.05
CA MET A 80 29.03 -8.96 -0.51
C MET A 80 30.02 -8.12 0.28
N THR A 81 29.76 -6.81 0.41
CA THR A 81 30.56 -5.88 1.22
C THR A 81 30.64 -6.34 2.67
N LYS A 82 29.53 -6.82 3.27
CA LYS A 82 29.54 -7.36 4.63
C LYS A 82 30.39 -8.64 4.75
N SER A 83 30.47 -9.43 3.69
CA SER A 83 31.22 -10.68 3.64
C SER A 83 32.71 -10.47 3.34
N GLY A 84 33.15 -9.23 3.12
CA GLY A 84 34.53 -8.87 2.80
C GLY A 84 34.90 -8.97 1.32
N TRP A 85 33.89 -9.11 0.44
CA TRP A 85 34.02 -8.95 -1.01
C TRP A 85 33.80 -7.50 -1.44
#